data_AF-T1ICK9-F1
#
_entry.id   AF-T1ICK9-F1
#
_cell.length_a   1.000
_cell.length_b   1.000
_cell.length_c   1.000
_cell.angle_alpha   90.00
_cell.angle_beta   90.00
_cell.angle_gamma   90.00
#
_symmetry.space_group_name_H-M   'P 1'
#
loop_
_entity.id
_entity.type
_entity.pdbx_description
1 polymer ?
#
loop_
_entity_poly.entity_id
_entity_poly.type
_entity_poly.pdbx_seq_one_letter_code
_entity_poly.pdbx_strand_id
1 'polypeptide(L)'
;VDIKSLIAYSSVAHIGLVLCGIFSINIWGLCGSLVLIIGHGLCSSGLFCLANIIYERVGRRRFIVNRGLIVFIPSLSLFWFILRANNIASPISLNLLGLSSFLRCCYRIYLYSYVQHGSFYSARMSFGPILCVSMF
;
A
#
# COMPACT_ATOMS: atom_id res chain seq x y z
N VAL A 1 4.48 18.76 -14.98
CA VAL A 1 4.86 17.53 -14.24
C VAL A 1 5.03 16.41 -15.24
N ASP A 2 6.19 15.76 -15.21
CA ASP A 2 6.51 14.64 -16.09
C ASP A 2 5.92 13.33 -15.58
N ILE A 3 5.60 12.43 -16.50
CA ILE A 3 4.93 11.16 -16.18
C ILE A 3 5.82 10.26 -15.32
N LYS A 4 7.14 10.24 -15.59
CA LYS A 4 8.11 9.42 -14.85
C LYS A 4 8.26 9.88 -13.39
N SER A 5 8.28 11.19 -13.12
CA SER A 5 8.39 11.71 -11.76
C SER A 5 7.12 11.47 -10.95
N LEU A 6 5.94 11.56 -11.55
CA LEU A 6 4.67 11.24 -10.88
C LEU A 6 4.62 9.76 -10.42
N ILE A 7 5.12 8.83 -11.24
CA ILE A 7 5.21 7.41 -10.87
C ILE A 7 6.21 7.22 -9.72
N ALA A 8 7.37 7.89 -9.79
CA ALA A 8 8.40 7.82 -8.75
C ALA A 8 7.91 8.33 -7.37
N TYR A 9 7.16 9.43 -7.32
CA TYR A 9 6.60 9.91 -6.05
C TYR A 9 5.60 8.91 -5.45
N SER A 10 4.78 8.25 -6.27
CA SER A 10 3.86 7.22 -5.77
C SER A 10 4.58 5.98 -5.22
N SER A 11 5.73 5.60 -5.77
CA SER A 11 6.51 4.46 -5.25
C SER A 11 7.18 4.74 -3.92
N VAL A 12 7.63 5.99 -3.69
CA VAL A 12 8.22 6.40 -2.41
C VAL A 12 7.19 6.27 -1.28
N ALA A 13 5.92 6.62 -1.52
CA ALA A 13 4.87 6.46 -0.51
C ALA A 13 4.64 4.99 -0.11
N HIS A 14 4.63 4.06 -1.07
CA HIS A 14 4.46 2.62 -0.79
C HIS A 14 5.64 2.04 -0.01
N ILE A 15 6.88 2.40 -0.35
CA ILE A 15 8.08 1.95 0.38
C ILE A 15 8.09 2.51 1.81
N GLY A 16 7.63 3.74 2.02
CA GLY A 16 7.45 4.30 3.36
C GLY A 16 6.49 3.49 4.23
N LEU A 17 5.40 3.00 3.63
CA LEU A 17 4.42 2.16 4.34
C LEU A 17 4.99 0.76 4.67
N VAL A 18 5.79 0.20 3.76
CA VAL A 18 6.54 -1.04 3.99
C VAL A 18 7.52 -0.89 5.16
N LEU A 19 8.29 0.22 5.22
CA LEU A 19 9.22 0.50 6.30
C LEU A 19 8.49 0.57 7.67
N CYS A 20 7.37 1.30 7.75
CA CYS A 20 6.54 1.31 8.95
C CYS A 20 6.05 -0.10 9.34
N GLY A 21 5.70 -0.95 8.37
CA GLY A 21 5.28 -2.33 8.61
C GLY A 21 6.37 -3.20 9.24
N ILE A 22 7.61 -3.05 8.76
CA ILE A 22 8.77 -3.79 9.26
C ILE A 22 9.14 -3.31 10.68
N PHE A 23 9.14 -2.00 10.92
CA PHE A 23 9.43 -1.42 12.24
C PHE A 23 8.42 -1.81 13.33
N SER A 24 7.23 -2.28 12.94
CA SER A 24 6.18 -2.68 13.88
C SER A 24 6.42 -4.04 14.56
N ILE A 25 7.41 -4.84 14.11
CA ILE A 25 7.83 -6.15 14.67
C ILE A 25 6.65 -7.09 15.00
N ASN A 26 5.63 -7.09 14.14
CA ASN A 26 4.42 -7.88 14.30
C ASN A 26 4.26 -8.78 13.07
N ILE A 27 3.93 -10.05 13.28
CA ILE A 27 3.73 -11.04 12.20
C ILE A 27 2.75 -10.54 11.12
N TRP A 28 1.64 -9.91 11.51
CA TRP A 28 0.67 -9.35 10.56
C TRP A 28 1.25 -8.15 9.78
N GLY A 29 2.04 -7.30 10.43
CA GLY A 29 2.74 -6.20 9.78
C GLY A 29 3.81 -6.68 8.80
N LEU A 30 4.54 -7.75 9.16
CA LEU A 30 5.56 -8.37 8.32
C LEU A 30 4.94 -9.02 7.08
N CYS A 31 3.90 -9.84 7.24
CA CYS A 31 3.15 -10.42 6.13
C CYS A 31 2.55 -9.34 5.21
N GLY A 32 1.98 -8.28 5.78
CA GLY A 32 1.46 -7.15 5.00
C GLY A 32 2.54 -6.41 4.21
N SER A 33 3.70 -6.19 4.80
CA SER A 33 4.85 -5.54 4.15
C SER A 33 5.39 -6.33 2.96
N LEU A 34 5.45 -7.67 3.07
CA LEU A 34 5.89 -8.55 1.98
C LEU A 34 4.93 -8.50 0.78
N VAL A 35 3.61 -8.57 1.04
CA VAL A 35 2.59 -8.49 -0.01
C VAL A 35 2.62 -7.12 -0.71
N LEU A 36 2.82 -6.04 0.03
CA LEU A 36 2.98 -4.68 -0.52
C LEU A 36 4.21 -4.54 -1.42
N ILE A 37 5.37 -5.09 -1.03
CA ILE A 37 6.58 -5.04 -1.87
C ILE A 37 6.36 -5.74 -3.21
N ILE A 38 5.74 -6.93 -3.19
CA ILE A 38 5.49 -7.72 -4.41
C ILE A 38 4.48 -6.99 -5.31
N GLY A 39 3.36 -6.54 -4.75
CA GLY A 39 2.32 -5.80 -5.49
C GLY A 39 2.85 -4.48 -6.07
N HIS A 40 3.65 -3.76 -5.29
CA HIS A 40 4.28 -2.52 -5.70
C HIS A 40 5.29 -2.74 -6.85
N GLY A 41 6.12 -3.78 -6.76
CA GLY A 41 7.11 -4.13 -7.80
C GLY A 41 6.48 -4.48 -9.15
N LEU A 42 5.38 -5.24 -9.14
CA LEU A 42 4.64 -5.58 -10.37
C LEU A 42 3.94 -4.37 -10.99
N CYS A 43 3.35 -3.50 -10.18
CA CYS A 43 2.65 -2.32 -10.66
C CYS A 43 3.60 -1.24 -11.21
N SER A 44 4.72 -0.99 -10.51
CA SER A 44 5.68 0.05 -10.90
C SER A 44 6.35 -0.26 -12.24
N SER A 45 6.81 -1.49 -12.43
CA SER A 45 7.42 -1.93 -13.70
C SER A 45 6.45 -1.83 -14.89
N GLY A 46 5.19 -2.22 -14.71
CA GLY A 46 4.15 -2.06 -15.73
C GLY A 46 3.88 -0.59 -16.10
N LEU A 47 3.84 0.31 -15.12
CA LEU A 47 3.65 1.75 -15.36
C LEU A 47 4.85 2.40 -16.04
N PHE A 48 6.07 1.98 -15.71
CA PHE A 48 7.29 2.45 -16.40
C PHE A 48 7.33 1.98 -17.85
N CYS A 49 6.94 0.73 -18.13
CA CYS A 49 6.85 0.19 -19.49
C CYS A 49 5.81 0.97 -20.33
N LEU A 50 4.60 1.15 -19.81
CA LEU A 50 3.56 1.93 -20.50
C LEU A 50 3.97 3.38 -20.71
N ALA A 51 4.65 4.01 -19.74
CA ALA A 51 5.14 5.38 -19.89
C ALA A 51 6.16 5.50 -21.03
N ASN A 52 6.96 4.46 -21.26
CA ASN A 52 7.90 4.42 -22.39
C ASN A 52 7.16 4.29 -23.74
N ILE A 53 6.18 3.38 -23.85
CA ILE A 53 5.39 3.20 -25.07
C ILE A 53 4.68 4.51 -25.44
N ILE A 54 4.10 5.22 -24.47
CA ILE A 54 3.45 6.50 -24.70
C ILE A 54 4.46 7.58 -25.13
N TYR A 55 5.67 7.57 -24.56
CA TYR A 55 6.72 8.51 -24.93
C TYR A 55 7.20 8.31 -26.37
N GLU A 56 7.37 7.07 -26.82
CA GLU A 56 7.74 6.74 -28.20
C GLU A 56 6.67 7.17 -29.21
N ARG A 57 5.39 7.12 -28.83
CA ARG A 57 4.27 7.50 -29.73
C ARG A 57 4.01 9.00 -29.82
N VAL A 58 4.19 9.75 -28.73
CA VAL A 58 3.84 11.18 -28.67
C VAL A 58 5.08 12.10 -28.73
N GLY A 59 6.27 11.58 -28.43
CA GLY A 59 7.53 12.33 -28.47
C GLY A 59 7.64 13.49 -27.47
N ARG A 60 6.64 13.68 -26.59
CA ARG A 60 6.58 14.78 -25.61
C ARG A 60 6.42 14.22 -24.20
N ARG A 61 7.14 14.80 -23.22
CA ARG A 61 7.21 14.32 -21.81
C ARG A 61 6.07 14.82 -20.88
N ARG A 62 5.29 15.81 -21.33
CA ARG A 62 4.35 16.56 -20.48
C ARG A 62 2.95 15.98 -20.46
N PHE A 63 2.41 15.71 -19.27
CA PHE A 63 1.07 15.14 -19.03
C PHE A 63 -0.08 15.91 -19.72
N ILE A 64 0.02 17.23 -19.82
CA ILE A 64 -1.01 18.09 -20.45
C ILE A 64 -1.18 17.82 -21.95
N VAL A 65 -0.13 17.38 -22.64
CA VAL A 65 -0.20 17.07 -24.08
C VAL A 65 -0.89 15.72 -24.34
N ASN A 66 -0.93 14.83 -23.35
CA ASN A 66 -1.49 13.48 -23.47
C ASN A 66 -3.00 13.36 -23.16
N ARG A 67 -3.69 14.46 -22.82
CA ARG A 67 -5.12 14.39 -22.43
C ARG A 67 -6.05 13.80 -23.51
N GLY A 68 -5.64 13.81 -24.78
CA GLY A 68 -6.41 13.25 -25.91
C GLY A 68 -6.14 11.78 -26.26
N LEU A 69 -5.16 11.13 -25.63
CA LEU A 69 -4.76 9.75 -26.02
C LEU A 69 -5.84 8.68 -25.74
N ILE A 70 -6.77 8.95 -24.83
CA ILE A 70 -7.84 8.02 -24.46
C ILE A 70 -8.77 7.74 -25.65
N VAL A 71 -8.98 8.74 -26.52
CA VAL A 71 -9.83 8.62 -27.71
C VAL A 71 -9.09 7.93 -28.86
N PHE A 72 -7.78 8.13 -28.98
CA PHE A 72 -6.97 7.56 -30.07
C PHE A 72 -6.58 6.09 -29.85
N ILE A 73 -6.29 5.66 -28.61
CA ILE A 73 -5.87 4.29 -28.31
C ILE A 73 -6.58 3.80 -27.03
N PRO A 74 -7.82 3.30 -27.15
CA PRO A 74 -8.61 2.91 -25.98
C PRO A 74 -7.99 1.72 -25.23
N SER A 75 -7.39 0.75 -25.93
CA SER A 75 -6.76 -0.43 -25.32
C SER A 75 -5.57 -0.09 -24.40
N LEU A 76 -4.74 0.87 -24.80
CA LEU A 76 -3.62 1.34 -23.98
C LEU A 76 -4.12 2.13 -22.76
N SER A 77 -5.21 2.88 -22.93
CA SER A 77 -5.82 3.62 -21.83
C SER A 77 -6.48 2.70 -20.79
N LEU A 78 -7.07 1.58 -21.21
CA LEU A 78 -7.60 0.55 -20.32
C LEU A 78 -6.49 -0.12 -19.51
N PHE A 79 -5.37 -0.50 -20.13
CA PHE A 79 -4.22 -1.05 -19.41
C PHE A 79 -3.63 -0.04 -18.42
N TRP A 80 -3.56 1.24 -18.80
CA TRP A 80 -3.12 2.31 -17.90
C TRP A 80 -4.06 2.44 -16.70
N PHE A 81 -5.38 2.38 -16.92
CA PHE A 81 -6.38 2.45 -15.87
C PHE A 81 -6.27 1.26 -14.91
N ILE A 82 -6.19 0.03 -15.41
CA ILE A 82 -6.10 -1.19 -14.58
C ILE A 82 -4.82 -1.16 -13.72
N LEU A 83 -3.67 -0.80 -14.31
CA LEU A 83 -2.41 -0.72 -13.57
C LEU A 83 -2.42 0.40 -12.52
N ARG A 84 -3.02 1.56 -12.82
CA ARG A 84 -3.18 2.65 -11.83
C ARG A 84 -4.18 2.27 -10.74
N ALA A 85 -5.26 1.56 -11.05
CA ALA A 85 -6.24 1.08 -10.08
C ALA A 85 -5.61 0.06 -9.11
N ASN A 86 -4.74 -0.83 -9.61
CA ASN A 86 -3.97 -1.75 -8.75
C ASN A 86 -2.95 -1.02 -7.85
N ASN A 87 -2.44 0.14 -8.26
CA ASN A 87 -1.56 0.97 -7.44
C ASN A 87 -2.32 1.60 -6.25
N ILE A 88 -3.55 2.08 -6.48
CA ILE A 88 -4.39 2.81 -5.51
C ILE A 88 -5.29 1.86 -4.70
N ALA A 89 -4.83 0.63 -4.43
CA ALA A 89 -5.50 -0.30 -3.52
C ALA A 89 -6.99 -0.54 -3.84
N SER A 90 -7.31 -0.86 -5.10
CA SER A 90 -8.66 -1.29 -5.49
C SER A 90 -9.10 -2.58 -4.75
N PRO A 91 -10.41 -2.85 -4.58
CA PRO A 91 -10.96 -3.94 -3.75
C PRO A 91 -10.47 -5.36 -4.06
N ILE A 92 -9.81 -5.58 -5.20
CA ILE A 92 -9.28 -6.88 -5.66
C ILE A 92 -7.74 -6.93 -5.64
N SER A 93 -7.05 -5.82 -5.34
CA SER A 93 -5.60 -5.70 -5.48
C SER A 93 -4.81 -6.18 -4.24
N LEU A 94 -3.61 -6.71 -4.48
CA LEU A 94 -2.65 -7.11 -3.45
C LEU A 94 -2.24 -5.95 -2.52
N ASN A 95 -2.23 -4.71 -3.03
CA ASN A 95 -1.92 -3.53 -2.23
C ASN A 95 -2.96 -3.29 -1.13
N LEU A 96 -4.25 -3.59 -1.36
CA LEU A 96 -5.27 -3.48 -0.31
C LEU A 96 -5.06 -4.50 0.80
N LEU A 97 -4.69 -5.74 0.45
CA LEU A 97 -4.42 -6.81 1.42
C LEU A 97 -3.24 -6.47 2.34
N GLY A 98 -2.19 -5.86 1.81
CA GLY A 98 -1.07 -5.42 2.65
C GLY A 98 -1.42 -4.21 3.52
N LEU A 99 -2.25 -3.28 3.03
CA LEU A 99 -2.69 -2.11 3.79
C LEU A 99 -3.68 -2.48 4.92
N SER A 100 -4.59 -3.44 4.68
CA SER A 100 -5.50 -3.96 5.71
C SER A 100 -4.73 -4.75 6.79
N SER A 101 -3.72 -5.51 6.40
CA SER A 101 -2.83 -6.22 7.34
C SER A 101 -2.00 -5.24 8.18
N PHE A 102 -1.55 -4.13 7.60
CA PHE A 102 -0.88 -3.06 8.34
C PHE A 102 -1.82 -2.35 9.32
N LEU A 103 -3.06 -2.02 8.93
CA LEU A 103 -4.06 -1.45 9.84
C LEU A 103 -4.38 -2.39 11.01
N ARG A 104 -4.46 -3.70 10.75
CA ARG A 104 -4.62 -4.73 11.79
C ARG A 104 -3.46 -4.73 12.78
N CYS A 105 -2.24 -4.52 12.29
CA CYS A 105 -1.05 -4.39 13.10
C CYS A 105 -1.11 -3.17 14.03
N CYS A 106 -1.46 -1.99 13.50
CA CYS A 106 -1.61 -0.76 14.29
C CYS A 106 -2.71 -0.89 15.35
N TYR A 107 -3.86 -1.47 15.00
CA TYR A 107 -4.95 -1.71 15.95
C TYR A 107 -4.53 -2.62 17.10
N ARG A 108 -3.72 -3.66 16.83
CA ARG A 108 -3.21 -4.56 17.86
C ARG A 108 -2.28 -3.86 18.85
N ILE A 109 -1.40 -2.98 18.36
CA ILE A 109 -0.52 -2.17 19.22
C ILE A 109 -1.35 -1.21 20.09
N TYR A 110 -2.35 -0.56 19.50
CA TYR A 110 -3.27 0.32 20.24
C TYR A 110 -4.00 -0.44 21.36
N LEU A 111 -4.53 -1.62 21.06
CA LEU A 111 -5.25 -2.45 22.03
C LEU A 111 -4.33 -2.97 23.14
N TYR A 112 -3.08 -3.34 22.83
CA TYR A 112 -2.08 -3.75 23.83
C TYR A 112 -1.74 -2.61 24.80
N SER A 113 -1.56 -1.39 24.29
CA SER A 113 -1.36 -0.19 25.12
C SER A 113 -2.54 0.08 26.05
N TYR A 114 -3.78 -0.05 25.56
CA TYR A 114 -4.99 0.11 26.39
C TYR A 114 -5.08 -0.94 27.51
N VAL A 115 -4.75 -2.20 27.21
CA VAL A 115 -4.78 -3.30 28.19
C VAL A 115 -3.68 -3.14 29.26
N GLN A 116 -2.47 -2.75 28.88
CA GLN A 116 -1.36 -2.57 29.84
C GLN A 116 -1.53 -1.33 30.71
N HIS A 117 -1.96 -0.20 30.16
CA HIS A 117 -2.23 1.00 30.95
C HIS A 117 -3.51 0.87 31.81
N GLY A 118 -4.51 0.09 31.38
CA GLY A 118 -5.68 -0.24 32.21
C GLY A 118 -5.33 -1.14 33.42
N SER A 119 -4.37 -2.04 33.29
CA SER A 119 -3.91 -2.89 34.40
C SER A 119 -3.12 -2.13 35.47
N PHE A 120 -2.42 -1.05 35.10
CA PHE A 120 -1.75 -0.15 36.05
C PHE A 120 -2.73 0.57 37.00
N TYR A 121 -3.99 0.75 36.57
CA TYR A 121 -5.09 1.24 37.43
C TYR A 121 -5.91 0.10 38.09
N SER A 122 -5.90 -1.11 37.52
CA SER A 122 -6.60 -2.28 38.05
C SER A 122 -5.84 -3.01 39.16
N ALA A 123 -4.58 -2.70 39.45
CA ALA A 123 -3.89 -3.21 40.64
C ALA A 123 -4.56 -2.75 41.97
N ARG A 124 -5.55 -1.85 41.91
CA ARG A 124 -6.45 -1.52 43.02
C ARG A 124 -7.70 -2.42 43.12
N MET A 125 -7.98 -3.28 42.13
CA MET A 125 -9.04 -4.30 42.18
C MET A 125 -8.62 -5.60 41.47
N SER A 126 -8.09 -6.53 42.28
CA SER A 126 -8.20 -8.00 42.18
C SER A 126 -7.87 -8.74 40.87
N PHE A 127 -6.72 -9.44 40.91
CA PHE A 127 -6.43 -10.80 40.41
C PHE A 127 -7.53 -11.59 39.65
N GLY A 128 -7.27 -11.96 38.39
CA GLY A 128 -8.00 -12.99 37.61
C GLY A 128 -7.72 -12.88 36.09
N PRO A 129 -7.64 -13.97 35.30
CA PRO A 129 -6.63 -14.17 34.25
C PRO A 129 -7.01 -13.67 32.83
N ILE A 130 -6.06 -13.00 32.16
CA ILE A 130 -6.13 -12.56 30.74
C ILE A 130 -5.36 -13.49 29.78
N LEU A 131 -5.02 -14.70 30.22
CA LEU A 131 -4.32 -15.71 29.40
C LEU A 131 -5.16 -16.30 28.24
N CYS A 132 -6.39 -15.84 28.00
CA CYS A 132 -7.28 -16.44 27.00
C CYS A 132 -7.26 -15.76 25.61
N VAL A 133 -6.47 -14.70 25.38
CA VAL A 133 -6.44 -14.01 24.06
C VAL A 133 -5.15 -14.30 23.27
N SER A 134 -4.25 -15.13 23.78
CA SER A 134 -3.01 -15.52 23.07
C SER A 134 -3.16 -16.74 22.14
N MET A 135 -4.38 -17.16 21.81
CA MET A 135 -4.64 -18.07 20.70
C MET A 135 -5.98 -17.75 20.05
N PHE A 136 -5.96 -16.92 19.01
CA PHE A 136 -6.71 -16.99 17.74
C PHE A 136 -6.50 -15.68 16.96
#